data_AF-A0A923HKU9-F1
#
_entry.id   AF-A0A923HKU9-F1
#
_cell.length_a   1.000
_cell.length_b   1.000
_cell.length_c   1.000
_cell.angle_alpha   90.00
_cell.angle_beta   90.00
_cell.angle_gamma   90.00
#
_symmetry.space_group_name_H-M   'P 1'
#
loop_
_entity.id
_entity.type
_entity.pdbx_description
1 polymer ?
#
loop_
_entity_poly.entity_id
_entity_poly.type
_entity_poly.pdbx_seq_one_letter_code
_entity_poly.pdbx_strand_id
1 'polypeptide(L)'
;MKTRHFKLSLVTALLFSTASITTLAQEPALDLHVQCTQTKLEDGNGERLIFADQAHIKLHGNTIDDFQWESSLFRTDHGHECSIDKDDQLLAEVTEKGWRISLKDAIATRTQRGYDFDRGYQCSIRVEREGEMVHIRPTCPALCGSRMNFTELKINTSNGQCEYQD
;
A
#
# COMPACT_ATOMS: atom_id res chain seq x y z
N MET A 1 -79.24 14.12 36.71
CA MET A 1 -78.13 13.48 37.44
C MET A 1 -77.07 13.08 36.41
N LYS A 2 -75.84 13.60 36.55
CA LYS A 2 -74.59 13.34 35.79
C LYS A 2 -74.50 13.78 34.31
N THR A 3 -73.82 14.93 34.18
CA THR A 3 -72.95 15.39 33.09
C THR A 3 -71.90 14.35 32.65
N ARG A 4 -71.49 14.42 31.37
CA ARG A 4 -70.06 14.61 30.96
C ARG A 4 -69.90 14.76 29.45
N HIS A 5 -69.37 15.92 29.07
CA HIS A 5 -68.67 16.16 27.81
C HIS A 5 -67.34 15.42 27.81
N PHE A 6 -66.87 14.97 26.64
CA PHE A 6 -65.45 14.73 26.40
C PHE A 6 -65.06 15.35 25.05
N LYS A 7 -64.12 16.29 25.11
CA LYS A 7 -63.47 16.97 23.99
C LYS A 7 -62.17 16.24 23.62
N LEU A 8 -61.55 16.71 22.52
CA LEU A 8 -60.14 16.55 22.08
C LEU A 8 -59.80 15.20 21.40
N SER A 9 -58.93 15.13 20.39
CA SER A 9 -58.07 16.14 19.76
C SER A 9 -57.65 15.65 18.37
N LEU A 10 -57.58 16.59 17.43
CA LEU A 10 -56.95 16.48 16.13
C LEU A 10 -55.45 16.19 16.30
N VAL A 11 -54.94 15.08 15.75
CA VAL A 11 -53.49 14.83 15.64
C VAL A 11 -53.15 14.70 14.17
N THR A 12 -52.68 15.82 13.61
CA THR A 12 -52.11 15.93 12.27
C THR A 12 -50.71 15.33 12.30
N ALA A 13 -50.52 14.14 11.73
CA ALA A 13 -49.21 13.52 11.59
C ALA A 13 -48.51 14.08 10.34
N LEU A 14 -47.56 15.00 10.56
CA LEU A 14 -46.64 15.49 9.53
C LEU A 14 -45.54 14.44 9.31
N LEU A 15 -45.63 13.70 8.20
CA LEU A 15 -44.60 12.75 7.76
C LEU A 15 -43.46 13.52 7.08
N PHE A 16 -42.43 13.88 7.85
CA PHE A 16 -41.14 14.30 7.30
C PHE A 16 -40.42 13.08 6.72
N SER A 17 -40.45 12.96 5.38
CA SER A 17 -39.67 11.97 4.64
C SER A 17 -38.23 12.48 4.51
N THR A 18 -37.34 12.04 5.40
CA THR A 18 -35.90 12.24 5.24
C THR A 18 -35.40 11.27 4.17
N ALA A 19 -35.20 11.77 2.95
CA ALA A 19 -34.52 11.03 1.91
C ALA A 19 -33.04 10.88 2.30
N SER A 20 -32.66 9.68 2.76
CA SER A 20 -31.26 9.33 2.99
C SER A 20 -30.56 9.20 1.64
N ILE A 21 -29.83 10.23 1.24
CA ILE A 21 -28.88 10.16 0.12
C ILE A 21 -27.80 9.17 0.56
N THR A 22 -27.84 7.96 0.00
CA THR A 22 -26.79 6.96 0.16
C THR A 22 -25.68 7.28 -0.84
N THR A 23 -24.65 7.98 -0.38
CA THR A 23 -23.40 8.10 -1.13
C THR A 23 -22.78 6.71 -1.17
N LEU A 24 -22.80 6.06 -2.34
CA LEU A 24 -22.03 4.83 -2.56
C LEU A 24 -20.56 5.19 -2.36
N ALA A 25 -19.97 4.76 -1.24
CA ALA A 25 -18.55 4.89 -1.00
C ALA A 25 -17.82 4.10 -2.09
N GLN A 26 -17.12 4.81 -2.96
CA GLN A 26 -16.32 4.20 -4.01
C GLN A 26 -15.14 3.48 -3.34
N GLU A 27 -14.99 2.19 -3.61
CA GLU A 27 -13.91 1.39 -3.04
C GLU A 27 -12.56 1.94 -3.53
N PRO A 28 -11.54 2.08 -2.66
CA PRO A 28 -10.26 2.65 -3.07
C PRO A 28 -9.62 1.78 -4.14
N ALA A 29 -9.01 2.44 -5.12
CA ALA A 29 -8.42 1.82 -6.29
C ALA A 29 -7.04 2.42 -6.61
N LEU A 30 -6.10 1.57 -7.03
CA LEU A 30 -4.78 1.97 -7.51
C LEU A 30 -4.43 1.19 -8.77
N ASP A 31 -3.96 1.89 -9.79
CA ASP A 31 -3.29 1.34 -10.96
C ASP A 31 -2.00 2.15 -11.14
N LEU A 32 -0.86 1.48 -10.98
CA LEU A 32 0.47 2.09 -10.99
C LEU A 32 1.42 1.23 -11.81
N HIS A 33 2.07 1.87 -12.77
CA HIS A 33 3.20 1.30 -13.49
C HIS A 33 4.36 2.29 -13.43
N VAL A 34 5.52 1.84 -12.96
CA VAL A 34 6.67 2.72 -12.73
C VAL A 34 7.99 2.00 -12.94
N GLN A 35 8.97 2.74 -13.44
CA GLN A 35 10.38 2.37 -13.48
C GLN A 35 11.20 3.57 -13.01
N CYS A 36 11.92 3.39 -11.90
CA CYS A 36 12.68 4.42 -11.23
C CYS A 36 14.15 4.02 -11.18
N THR A 37 15.03 4.97 -11.45
CA THR A 37 16.46 4.81 -11.19
C THR A 37 17.00 6.10 -10.60
N GLN A 38 17.89 5.99 -9.62
CA GLN A 38 18.59 7.16 -9.08
C GLN A 38 20.01 6.76 -8.69
N THR A 39 20.97 7.58 -9.10
CA THR A 39 22.34 7.50 -8.57
C THR A 39 22.49 8.53 -7.45
N LYS A 40 22.89 8.09 -6.25
CA LYS A 40 23.39 8.98 -5.20
C LYS A 40 24.91 8.79 -5.10
N LEU A 41 25.65 9.90 -5.17
CA LEU A 41 27.05 9.91 -4.76
C LEU A 41 27.05 10.05 -3.24
N GLU A 42 27.90 9.28 -2.57
CA GLU A 42 28.08 9.26 -1.12
C GLU A 42 27.06 8.40 -0.35
N ASP A 43 27.47 7.18 -0.04
CA ASP A 43 27.34 6.80 1.37
C ASP A 43 28.49 7.44 2.17
N GLY A 44 28.49 7.29 3.50
CA GLY A 44 29.55 7.84 4.35
C GLY A 44 30.97 7.33 4.06
N ASN A 45 31.17 6.38 3.13
CA ASN A 45 32.47 5.89 2.69
C ASN A 45 32.89 6.40 1.29
N GLY A 46 32.03 7.18 0.61
CA GLY A 46 32.29 7.75 -0.71
C GLY A 46 31.91 6.84 -1.87
N GLU A 47 31.23 5.73 -1.63
CA GLU A 47 30.78 4.83 -2.69
C GLU A 47 29.55 5.37 -3.42
N ARG A 48 29.48 5.05 -4.73
CA ARG A 48 28.32 5.35 -5.57
C ARG A 48 27.20 4.35 -5.26
N LEU A 49 26.03 4.86 -4.89
CA LEU A 49 24.80 4.08 -4.74
C LEU A 49 23.93 4.24 -5.98
N ILE A 50 23.46 3.12 -6.51
CA ILE A 50 22.50 3.09 -7.61
C ILE A 50 21.25 2.38 -7.13
N PHE A 51 20.16 3.12 -7.01
CA PHE A 51 18.83 2.59 -6.73
C PHE A 51 18.12 2.32 -8.05
N ALA A 52 17.44 1.19 -8.14
CA ALA A 52 16.62 0.84 -9.29
C ALA A 52 15.38 0.07 -8.83
N ASP A 53 14.21 0.62 -9.08
CA ASP A 53 12.94 0.02 -8.68
C ASP A 53 11.98 0.00 -9.85
N GLN A 54 11.25 -1.09 -10.00
CA GLN A 54 10.14 -1.20 -10.93
C GLN A 54 8.93 -1.76 -10.21
N ALA A 55 7.76 -1.22 -10.51
CA ALA A 55 6.51 -1.69 -9.93
C ALA A 55 5.38 -1.71 -10.96
N HIS A 56 4.61 -2.78 -10.94
CA HIS A 56 3.30 -2.89 -11.55
C HIS A 56 2.31 -3.30 -10.44
N ILE A 57 1.46 -2.38 -10.03
CA ILE A 57 0.60 -2.54 -8.86
C ILE A 57 -0.83 -2.17 -9.23
N LYS A 58 -1.74 -3.15 -9.14
CA LYS A 58 -3.16 -2.95 -9.35
C LYS A 58 -3.96 -3.48 -8.16
N LEU A 59 -4.60 -2.57 -7.44
CA LEU A 59 -5.32 -2.84 -6.19
C LEU A 59 -6.75 -2.32 -6.26
N HIS A 60 -7.70 -3.10 -5.77
CA HIS A 60 -9.11 -2.71 -5.60
C HIS A 60 -9.61 -3.19 -4.23
N GLY A 61 -9.76 -2.23 -3.31
CA GLY A 61 -9.99 -2.50 -1.90
C GLY A 61 -9.01 -3.52 -1.33
N ASN A 62 -9.50 -4.65 -0.83
CA ASN A 62 -8.65 -5.72 -0.27
C ASN A 62 -8.17 -6.73 -1.33
N THR A 63 -8.43 -6.47 -2.61
CA THR A 63 -8.06 -7.36 -3.72
C THR A 63 -6.79 -6.86 -4.39
N ILE A 64 -5.89 -7.80 -4.68
CA ILE A 64 -4.71 -7.58 -5.52
C ILE A 64 -5.04 -8.17 -6.89
N ASP A 65 -5.28 -7.31 -7.87
CA ASP A 65 -5.55 -7.74 -9.25
C ASP A 65 -4.26 -8.10 -9.99
N ASP A 66 -3.22 -7.29 -9.75
CA ASP A 66 -1.87 -7.57 -10.23
C ASP A 66 -0.83 -6.94 -9.28
N PHE A 67 0.32 -7.60 -9.16
CA PHE A 67 1.39 -7.13 -8.31
C PHE A 67 2.73 -7.69 -8.76
N GLN A 68 3.66 -6.78 -9.03
CA GLN A 68 5.08 -7.03 -9.15
C GLN A 68 5.80 -5.80 -8.62
N TRP A 69 6.75 -6.01 -7.73
CA TRP A 69 7.67 -4.96 -7.30
C TRP A 69 9.07 -5.56 -7.18
N GLU A 70 10.00 -4.94 -7.90
CA GLU A 70 11.41 -5.28 -7.83
C GLU A 70 12.18 -4.04 -7.41
N SER A 71 13.14 -4.26 -6.53
CA SER A 71 13.85 -3.19 -5.85
C SER A 71 15.30 -3.58 -5.67
N SER A 72 16.20 -2.79 -6.23
CA SER A 72 17.62 -3.08 -6.28
C SER A 72 18.44 -1.91 -5.77
N LEU A 73 19.50 -2.24 -5.04
CA LEU A 73 20.55 -1.31 -4.61
C LEU A 73 21.89 -1.86 -5.06
N PHE A 74 22.54 -1.19 -5.99
CA PHE A 74 23.87 -1.54 -6.48
C PHE A 74 24.94 -0.61 -5.95
N ARG A 75 26.11 -1.21 -5.74
CA ARG A 75 27.39 -0.63 -5.36
C ARG A 75 28.45 -1.14 -6.34
N THR A 76 29.70 -0.74 -6.16
CA THR A 76 30.77 -1.01 -7.14
C THR A 76 31.05 -2.50 -7.30
N ASP A 77 31.06 -3.25 -6.20
CA ASP A 77 31.46 -4.66 -6.14
C ASP A 77 30.37 -5.58 -5.54
N HIS A 78 29.21 -5.04 -5.19
CA HIS A 78 28.10 -5.80 -4.64
C HIS A 78 26.75 -5.14 -4.95
N GLY A 79 25.68 -5.91 -4.76
CA GLY A 79 24.32 -5.43 -4.94
C GLY A 79 23.36 -6.24 -4.10
N HIS A 80 22.21 -5.64 -3.82
CA HIS A 80 21.12 -6.29 -3.15
C HIS A 80 19.84 -6.10 -3.93
N GLU A 81 19.02 -7.14 -3.94
CA GLU A 81 17.80 -7.19 -4.73
C GLU A 81 16.65 -7.71 -3.85
N CYS A 82 15.46 -7.24 -4.14
CA CYS A 82 14.19 -7.74 -3.62
C CYS A 82 13.24 -7.88 -4.79
N SER A 83 12.55 -9.01 -4.88
CA SER A 83 11.55 -9.26 -5.90
C SER A 83 10.35 -9.93 -5.26
N ILE A 84 9.19 -9.30 -5.42
CA ILE A 84 7.92 -9.81 -4.92
C ILE A 84 6.87 -9.68 -6.03
N ASP A 85 6.08 -10.73 -6.19
CA ASP A 85 5.02 -10.78 -7.18
C ASP A 85 3.79 -11.51 -6.63
N LYS A 86 2.74 -11.60 -7.44
CA LYS A 86 1.48 -12.24 -7.07
C LYS A 86 1.62 -13.72 -6.65
N ASP A 87 2.66 -14.42 -7.09
CA ASP A 87 2.86 -15.84 -6.76
C ASP A 87 3.37 -16.02 -5.32
N ASP A 88 3.79 -14.94 -4.66
CA ASP A 88 4.26 -14.92 -3.27
C ASP A 88 3.14 -14.96 -2.22
N GLN A 89 1.89 -15.23 -2.63
CA GLN A 89 0.72 -15.32 -1.77
C GLN A 89 0.48 -14.04 -0.95
N LEU A 90 0.34 -12.93 -1.66
CA LEU A 90 0.14 -11.61 -1.08
C LEU A 90 -1.25 -11.42 -0.48
N LEU A 91 -1.31 -10.62 0.58
CA LEU A 91 -2.53 -10.12 1.20
C LEU A 91 -2.54 -8.60 1.15
N ALA A 92 -3.65 -7.99 0.74
CA ALA A 92 -3.85 -6.55 0.82
C ALA A 92 -4.89 -6.21 1.89
N GLU A 93 -4.56 -5.21 2.70
CA GLU A 93 -5.44 -4.62 3.71
C GLU A 93 -5.58 -3.12 3.41
N VAL A 94 -6.81 -2.65 3.21
CA VAL A 94 -7.11 -1.22 3.13
C VAL A 94 -6.89 -0.58 4.50
N THR A 95 -6.16 0.51 4.50
CA THR A 95 -5.87 1.38 5.65
C THR A 95 -6.37 2.79 5.38
N GLU A 96 -6.35 3.66 6.38
CA GLU A 96 -6.75 5.07 6.22
C GLU A 96 -5.96 5.83 5.14
N LYS A 97 -4.72 5.43 4.85
CA LYS A 97 -3.81 6.13 3.92
C LYS A 97 -3.62 5.43 2.57
N GLY A 98 -4.21 4.25 2.38
CA GLY A 98 -3.96 3.40 1.21
C GLY A 98 -3.95 1.94 1.62
N TRP A 99 -2.91 1.18 1.25
CA TRP A 99 -2.85 -0.27 1.46
C TRP A 99 -1.65 -0.69 2.29
N ARG A 100 -1.83 -1.77 3.06
CA ARG A 100 -0.74 -2.60 3.58
C ARG A 100 -0.75 -3.92 2.83
N ILE A 101 0.37 -4.26 2.21
CA ILE A 101 0.58 -5.51 1.47
C ILE A 101 1.55 -6.36 2.26
N SER A 102 1.17 -7.59 2.59
CA SER A 102 2.00 -8.53 3.34
C SER A 102 2.02 -9.91 2.69
N LEU A 103 3.00 -10.72 3.08
CA LEU A 103 3.04 -12.13 2.73
C LEU A 103 2.09 -12.90 3.64
N LYS A 104 1.28 -13.82 3.09
CA LYS A 104 0.45 -14.73 3.88
C LYS A 104 1.29 -15.65 4.77
N ASP A 105 2.37 -16.21 4.23
CA ASP A 105 3.36 -16.99 4.96
C ASP A 105 4.75 -16.54 4.58
N ALA A 106 5.27 -15.58 5.34
CA ALA A 106 6.53 -14.94 5.02
C ALA A 106 7.73 -15.91 5.06
N ILE A 107 7.70 -16.97 5.88
CA ILE A 107 8.80 -17.94 5.95
C ILE A 107 8.74 -18.85 4.72
N ALA A 108 7.58 -19.43 4.44
CA ALA A 108 7.43 -20.35 3.31
C ALA A 108 7.76 -19.68 1.97
N THR A 109 7.28 -18.44 1.75
CA THR A 109 7.59 -17.67 0.53
C THR A 109 9.09 -17.46 0.37
N ARG A 110 9.80 -17.06 1.43
CA ARG A 110 11.26 -16.84 1.39
C ARG A 110 12.02 -18.13 1.08
N THR A 111 11.65 -19.22 1.74
CA THR A 111 12.24 -20.54 1.48
C THR A 111 12.01 -20.97 0.03
N GLN A 112 10.81 -20.76 -0.51
CA GLN A 112 10.50 -21.04 -1.92
C GLN A 112 11.39 -20.22 -2.87
N ARG A 113 11.67 -18.96 -2.52
CA ARG A 113 12.56 -18.06 -3.28
C ARG A 113 14.06 -18.34 -3.04
N GLY A 114 14.41 -19.31 -2.20
CA GLY A 114 15.79 -19.66 -1.88
C GLY A 114 16.49 -18.69 -0.92
N TYR A 115 15.73 -17.84 -0.23
CA TYR A 115 16.26 -16.96 0.79
C TYR A 115 16.25 -17.65 2.16
N ASP A 116 17.40 -17.62 2.83
CA ASP A 116 17.56 -18.15 4.19
C ASP A 116 17.80 -16.99 5.16
N PHE A 117 16.73 -16.60 5.87
CA PHE A 117 16.80 -15.62 6.94
C PHE A 117 16.47 -16.32 8.24
N ASP A 118 17.41 -16.30 9.20
CA ASP A 118 17.25 -16.88 10.55
C ASP A 118 16.01 -16.37 11.30
N ARG A 119 15.40 -15.27 10.84
CA ARG A 119 14.29 -14.59 11.51
C ARG A 119 13.11 -14.41 10.57
N GLY A 120 12.01 -15.08 10.89
CA GLY A 120 10.72 -15.00 10.19
C GLY A 120 9.94 -13.71 10.46
N TYR A 121 10.56 -12.54 10.23
CA TYR A 121 9.91 -11.26 10.46
C TYR A 121 8.64 -11.11 9.60
N GLN A 122 7.59 -10.55 10.20
CA GLN A 122 6.34 -10.20 9.52
C GLN A 122 6.50 -8.83 8.87
N CYS A 123 6.88 -8.80 7.59
CA CYS A 123 7.18 -7.57 6.86
C CYS A 123 6.06 -7.25 5.88
N SER A 124 5.92 -5.97 5.55
CA SER A 124 4.87 -5.47 4.67
C SER A 124 5.38 -4.32 3.81
N ILE A 125 4.63 -3.97 2.78
CA ILE A 125 4.77 -2.75 1.97
C ILE A 125 3.55 -1.91 2.25
N ARG A 126 3.75 -0.64 2.62
CA ARG A 126 2.65 0.33 2.59
C ARG A 126 2.67 1.02 1.24
N VAL A 127 1.51 1.05 0.59
CA VAL A 127 1.30 1.79 -0.65
C VAL A 127 0.28 2.86 -0.35
N GLU A 128 0.75 4.09 -0.17
CA GLU A 128 -0.06 5.21 0.28
C GLU A 128 -0.17 6.26 -0.84
N ARG A 129 -1.37 6.83 -1.04
CA ARG A 129 -1.60 7.86 -2.05
C ARG A 129 -1.97 9.17 -1.38
N GLU A 130 -1.22 10.23 -1.70
CA GLU A 130 -1.47 11.60 -1.27
C GLU A 130 -1.53 12.50 -2.50
N GLY A 131 -2.75 12.76 -2.98
CA GLY A 131 -2.96 13.47 -4.25
C GLY A 131 -2.32 12.74 -5.42
N GLU A 132 -1.36 13.37 -6.08
CA GLU A 132 -0.61 12.82 -7.22
C GLU A 132 0.65 12.04 -6.78
N MET A 133 0.93 11.97 -5.48
CA MET A 133 2.07 11.23 -4.95
C MET A 133 1.65 9.85 -4.49
N VAL A 134 2.39 8.82 -4.92
CA VAL A 134 2.31 7.47 -4.38
C VAL A 134 3.61 7.18 -3.63
N HIS A 135 3.47 6.68 -2.41
CA HIS A 135 4.56 6.33 -1.52
C HIS A 135 4.57 4.81 -1.36
N ILE A 136 5.68 4.18 -1.74
CA ILE A 136 5.94 2.75 -1.53
C ILE A 136 6.94 2.65 -0.38
N ARG A 137 6.48 2.12 0.76
CA ARG A 137 7.23 2.05 2.03
C ARG A 137 7.31 0.62 2.55
N PRO A 138 8.40 -0.10 2.25
CA PRO A 138 8.66 -1.41 2.84
C PRO A 138 9.02 -1.27 4.33
N THR A 139 8.53 -2.18 5.17
CA THR A 139 8.76 -2.08 6.62
C THR A 139 10.03 -2.79 7.11
N CYS A 140 10.62 -3.67 6.30
CA CYS A 140 11.84 -4.37 6.68
C CYS A 140 12.56 -4.98 5.45
N PRO A 141 13.91 -5.15 5.52
CA PRO A 141 14.75 -5.85 4.54
C PRO A 141 14.30 -7.26 4.13
N ALA A 142 13.84 -8.05 5.10
CA ALA A 142 13.52 -9.45 4.89
C ALA A 142 12.23 -9.67 4.08
N LEU A 143 11.60 -8.65 3.48
CA LEU A 143 10.34 -8.84 2.77
C LEU A 143 10.45 -9.82 1.58
N CYS A 144 11.46 -9.66 0.73
CA CYS A 144 11.52 -10.39 -0.54
C CYS A 144 12.93 -10.58 -1.12
N GLY A 145 13.98 -10.43 -0.30
CA GLY A 145 15.36 -10.59 -0.78
C GLY A 145 16.39 -9.98 0.15
N SER A 146 17.60 -9.77 -0.35
CA SER A 146 18.79 -9.42 0.44
C SER A 146 18.97 -7.92 0.67
N ARG A 147 18.02 -7.07 0.21
CA ARG A 147 18.12 -5.61 0.31
C ARG A 147 18.00 -5.12 1.74
N MET A 148 19.16 -4.87 2.36
CA MET A 148 19.25 -4.15 3.62
C MET A 148 18.86 -2.69 3.41
N ASN A 149 18.07 -2.12 4.33
CA ASN A 149 17.60 -0.74 4.35
C ASN A 149 16.79 -0.34 3.09
N PHE A 150 15.50 -0.69 3.09
CA PHE A 150 14.59 -0.15 2.09
C PHE A 150 14.41 1.35 2.29
N THR A 151 14.77 2.11 1.27
CA THR A 151 14.36 3.51 1.13
C THR A 151 12.90 3.57 0.70
N GLU A 152 12.18 4.56 1.19
CA GLU A 152 10.88 4.92 0.67
C GLU A 152 11.04 5.37 -0.79
N LEU A 153 10.20 4.82 -1.67
CA LEU A 153 10.07 5.27 -3.04
C LEU A 153 8.85 6.17 -3.16
N LYS A 154 9.05 7.44 -3.50
CA LYS A 154 8.00 8.38 -3.85
C LYS A 154 7.89 8.50 -5.36
N ILE A 155 6.66 8.47 -5.85
CA ILE A 155 6.36 8.49 -7.27
C ILE A 155 5.32 9.57 -7.51
N ASN A 156 5.64 10.55 -8.32
CA ASN A 156 4.66 11.50 -8.82
C ASN A 156 3.96 10.88 -10.04
N THR A 157 2.67 10.58 -9.92
CA THR A 157 1.90 9.91 -10.98
C THR A 157 1.51 10.82 -12.14
N SER A 158 1.62 12.15 -12.01
CA SER A 158 1.31 13.08 -13.10
C SER A 158 2.48 13.26 -14.07
N ASN A 159 3.72 13.11 -13.60
CA ASN A 159 4.92 13.32 -14.41
C ASN A 159 5.92 12.13 -14.42
N GLY A 160 5.66 11.08 -13.64
CA GLY A 160 6.49 9.89 -13.55
C GLY A 160 7.81 10.07 -12.78
N GLN A 161 8.03 11.22 -12.12
CA GLN A 161 9.25 11.45 -11.35
C GLN A 161 9.30 10.58 -10.10
N CYS A 162 10.49 10.05 -9.82
CA CYS A 162 10.75 9.22 -8.65
C CYS A 162 11.77 9.87 -7.71
N GLU A 163 11.57 9.71 -6.41
CA GLU A 163 12.51 10.13 -5.37
C GLU A 163 12.68 9.01 -4.35
N TYR A 164 13.93 8.72 -4.00
CA TYR A 164 14.28 7.78 -2.94
C TYR A 164 14.58 8.55 -1.65
N GLN A 165 13.78 8.32 -0.62
CA GLN A 165 13.97 8.91 0.70
C GLN A 165 14.40 7.85 1.72
N ASP A 166 15.41 8.18 2.52
CA ASP A 166 15.91 7.35 3.61
C ASP A 166 15.05 7.48 4.88
#